data_AF-A0ABD5QHI5-F1
#
_entry.id   AF-A0ABD5QHI5-F1
#
_cell.length_a   1.000
_cell.length_b   1.000
_cell.length_c   1.000
_cell.angle_alpha   90.00
_cell.angle_beta   90.00
_cell.angle_gamma   90.00
#
_symmetry.space_group_name_H-M   'P 1'
#
loop_
_entity.id
_entity.type
_entity.pdbx_description
1 polymer ?
#
loop_
_entity_poly.entity_id
_entity_poly.type
_entity_poly.pdbx_seq_one_letter_code
_entity_poly.pdbx_strand_id
1 'polypeptide(L)' 'MSFATPVRSDATEFRRMVLLSRFAEPEEIGEAIAFLCLPASDYVNGPELCVDGGQVPIDNWKYRYD' A
#
# COMPACT_ATOMS: atom_id res chain seq x y z
N MET A 1 -29.79 -13.63 2.32
CA MET A 1 -28.34 -13.70 2.09
C MET A 1 -28.02 -12.76 0.94
N SER A 2 -27.65 -11.51 1.23
CA SER A 2 -27.24 -10.55 0.21
C SER A 2 -25.75 -10.76 -0.03
N PHE A 3 -25.35 -11.09 -1.25
CA PHE A 3 -23.95 -11.01 -1.61
C PHE A 3 -23.63 -9.52 -1.76
N ALA A 4 -22.75 -8.98 -0.91
CA ALA A 4 -22.26 -7.63 -1.06
C ALA A 4 -21.66 -7.49 -2.47
N THR A 5 -22.24 -6.61 -3.27
CA THR A 5 -21.68 -6.25 -4.56
C THR A 5 -20.32 -5.60 -4.29
N PRO A 6 -19.21 -6.08 -4.88
CA PRO A 6 -17.95 -5.35 -4.77
C PRO A 6 -18.18 -3.96 -5.37
N VAL A 7 -18.10 -2.93 -4.53
CA VAL A 7 -17.98 -1.55 -5.01
C VAL A 7 -16.67 -1.54 -5.79
N ARG A 8 -16.77 -1.38 -7.12
CA ARG A 8 -15.62 -1.13 -7.96
C ARG A 8 -15.11 0.26 -7.60
N SER A 9 -14.16 0.34 -6.67
CA SER A 9 -13.56 1.60 -6.28
C SER A 9 -12.79 2.17 -7.47
N ASP A 10 -13.17 3.38 -7.84
CA ASP A 10 -12.47 4.21 -8.81
C ASP A 10 -11.03 4.46 -8.31
N ALA A 11 -10.04 4.46 -9.22
CA ALA A 11 -8.64 4.76 -8.92
C ALA A 11 -8.48 6.10 -8.15
N THR A 12 -9.38 7.05 -8.36
CA THR A 12 -9.47 8.32 -7.64
C THR A 12 -9.78 8.14 -6.16
N GLU A 13 -10.62 7.17 -5.80
CA GLU A 13 -10.93 6.85 -4.41
C GLU A 13 -9.71 6.24 -3.72
N PHE A 14 -9.02 5.33 -4.41
CA PHE A 14 -7.81 4.70 -3.90
C PHE A 14 -6.69 5.71 -3.64
N ARG A 15 -6.51 6.68 -4.55
CA ARG A 15 -5.54 7.76 -4.38
C ARG A 15 -5.78 8.62 -3.15
N ARG A 16 -7.04 8.80 -2.70
CA ARG A 16 -7.33 9.58 -1.48
C ARG A 16 -6.83 8.90 -0.20
N MET A 17 -6.62 7.59 -0.24
CA MET A 17 -6.07 6.83 0.88
C MET A 17 -4.54 6.82 0.90
N VAL A 18 -3.89 7.30 -0.16
CA VAL A 18 -2.44 7.41 -0.25
C VAL A 18 -2.07 8.85 0.11
N LEU A 19 -1.22 9.06 1.12
CA LEU A 19 -0.83 10.42 1.53
C LEU A 19 -0.14 11.20 0.40
N LEU A 20 0.60 10.50 -0.48
CA LEU A 20 1.19 11.10 -1.68
C LEU A 20 0.18 11.39 -2.81
N SER A 21 -1.09 10.99 -2.66
CA SER A 21 -2.20 11.23 -3.61
C SER A 21 -1.94 10.74 -5.04
N ARG A 22 -1.02 9.79 -5.20
CA ARG A 22 -0.66 9.17 -6.47
C ARG A 22 -0.20 7.74 -6.24
N PHE A 23 -0.19 6.95 -7.31
CA PHE A 23 0.49 5.66 -7.29
C PHE A 23 2.00 5.86 -7.43
N ALA A 24 2.76 4.89 -6.92
CA ALA A 24 4.18 4.81 -7.20
C ALA A 24 4.40 4.44 -8.66
N GLU A 25 5.44 5.00 -9.27
CA GLU A 25 6.00 4.49 -10.52
C GLU A 25 6.84 3.23 -10.22
N PRO A 26 6.99 2.30 -11.18
CA PRO A 26 7.76 1.07 -10.97
C PRO A 26 9.19 1.31 -10.47
N GLU A 27 9.81 2.39 -10.92
CA GLU A 27 11.17 2.78 -10.53
C GLU A 27 11.27 3.08 -9.04
N GLU A 28 10.24 3.69 -8.43
CA GLU A 28 10.25 4.01 -7.00
C GLU A 28 10.23 2.75 -6.12
N ILE A 29 9.60 1.68 -6.60
CA ILE A 29 9.69 0.36 -5.96
C ILE A 29 11.09 -0.24 -6.18
N GLY A 30 11.63 -0.10 -7.39
CA GLY A 30 12.97 -0.55 -7.75
C GLY A 30 14.07 0.07 -6.88
N GLU A 31 14.00 1.37 -6.61
CA GLU A 31 14.96 2.08 -5.76
C GLU A 31 14.94 1.58 -4.31
N ALA A 32 13.76 1.26 -3.76
CA ALA A 32 13.66 0.67 -2.43
C ALA A 32 14.29 -0.73 -2.37
N ILE A 33 14.11 -1.54 -3.42
CA ILE A 33 14.77 -2.85 -3.56
C ILE A 33 16.29 -2.66 -3.65
N ALA A 34 16.75 -1.74 -4.51
CA ALA A 34 18.17 -1.45 -4.70
C ALA A 34 18.82 -1.02 -3.38
N PHE A 35 18.15 -0.18 -2.58
CA PHE A 35 18.58 0.19 -1.23
C PHE A 35 18.78 -1.03 -0.31
N LEU A 36 17.84 -1.98 -0.32
CA LEU A 36 17.96 -3.22 0.46
C LEU A 36 19.09 -4.13 -0.02
N CYS A 37 19.51 -4.02 -1.28
CA CYS A 37 20.67 -4.75 -1.82
C CYS A 37 22.03 -4.07 -1.52
N LEU A 38 22.05 -2.87 -0.94
CA LEU A 38 23.31 -2.19 -0.61
C LEU A 38 24.02 -2.88 0.56
N PRO A 39 25.37 -2.86 0.61
CA PRO A 39 26.13 -3.36 1.77
C PRO A 39 25.74 -2.70 3.10
N ALA A 40 25.23 -1.47 3.07
CA ALA A 40 24.74 -0.77 4.26
C ALA A 40 23.50 -1.44 4.89
N SER A 41 22.78 -2.26 4.13
CA SER A 41 21.55 -2.95 4.54
C SER A 41 21.81 -4.39 5.02
N ASP A 42 23.08 -4.84 5.13
CA ASP A 42 23.45 -6.24 5.40
C ASP A 42 22.96 -6.79 6.76
N TYR A 43 22.51 -5.92 7.67
CA TYR A 43 21.89 -6.31 8.95
C TYR A 43 20.36 -6.12 9.00
N VAL A 44 19.75 -5.67 7.90
CA VAL A 44 18.29 -5.53 7.78
C VAL A 44 17.72 -6.87 7.30
N ASN A 45 17.20 -7.66 8.23
CA ASN A 45 16.61 -8.96 7.91
C ASN A 45 15.34 -9.25 8.71
N GLY A 46 14.32 -9.79 8.04
CA GLY A 46 13.02 -10.11 8.63
C GLY A 46 11.93 -9.03 8.63
N PRO A 47 12.16 -7.71 8.40
CA PRO A 47 11.07 -6.76 8.33
C PRO A 47 10.41 -6.72 6.93
N GLU A 48 9.14 -6.36 6.90
CA GLU A 48 8.48 -5.85 5.70
C GLU A 48 8.75 -4.34 5.58
N LEU A 49 9.11 -3.87 4.39
CA LEU A 49 9.23 -2.46 4.08
C LEU A 49 8.06 -2.02 3.20
N CYS A 50 7.12 -1.26 3.77
CA CYS A 50 6.01 -0.70 2.99
C CYS A 50 6.51 0.43 2.08
N VAL A 51 6.28 0.29 0.78
CA VAL A 51 6.59 1.29 -0.25
C VAL A 51 5.30 1.64 -1.00
N ASP A 52 4.38 2.31 -0.31
CA ASP A 52 2.99 2.49 -0.76
C ASP A 52 2.52 3.95 -0.81
N GLY A 53 3.44 4.91 -0.61
CA GLY A 53 3.11 6.33 -0.57
C GLY A 53 2.36 6.77 0.69
N GLY A 54 2.43 5.99 1.77
CA GLY A 54 1.77 6.26 3.03
C GLY A 54 0.30 5.89 2.99
N GLN A 55 -0.03 4.71 2.48
CA GLN A 55 -1.41 4.24 2.44
C GLN A 55 -1.96 4.12 3.86
N VAL A 56 -3.03 4.84 4.17
CA VAL A 56 -3.67 4.75 5.49
C VAL A 56 -4.60 3.53 5.56
N PRO A 57 -4.73 2.89 6.74
CA PRO A 57 -5.68 1.81 6.93
C PRO A 57 -7.11 2.25 6.58
N ILE A 58 -7.84 1.39 5.88
CA ILE A 58 -9.29 1.57 5.74
C ILE A 58 -9.97 1.28 7.07
N ASP A 59 -10.55 2.28 7.71
CA ASP A 59 -11.23 2.11 9.00
C ASP A 59 -12.41 1.12 8.96
N ASN A 60 -12.89 0.74 7.76
CA ASN A 60 -14.11 -0.06 7.59
C ASN A 60 -13.93 -1.58 7.64
N TRP A 61 -12.72 -2.12 7.84
CA TRP A 61 -12.55 -3.58 7.93
C TRP A 61 -13.24 -4.19 9.16
N LYS A 62 -13.57 -3.36 10.17
CA LYS A 62 -14.20 -3.78 11.44
C LYS A 62 -15.73 -3.82 11.44
N TYR A 63 -16.42 -3.27 10.43
CA TYR A 63 -17.89 -3.20 10.43
C TYR A 63 -18.45 -3.53 9.05
N ARG A 64 -18.57 -4.83 8.77
CA ARG A 64 -19.47 -5.35 7.73
C ARG A 64 -20.39 -6.39 8.35
N TYR A 65 -21.27 -5.95 9.23
CA TYR A 65 -22.38 -6.75 9.74
C TYR A 65 -23.65 -5.92 9.82
N ASP A 66 -24.43 -6.03 8.74
CA ASP A 66 -25.89 -6.03 8.72
C ASP A 66 -26.32 -7.03 7.62
#